data_AF-A0A352RTP0-F1
#
_entry.id   AF-A0A352RTP0-F1
#
_cell.length_a   1.000
_cell.length_b   1.000
_cell.length_c   1.000
_cell.angle_alpha   90.00
_cell.angle_beta   90.00
_cell.angle_gamma   90.00
#
_symmetry.space_group_name_H-M   'P 1'
#
loop_
_entity.id
_entity.type
_entity.pdbx_description
1 polymer ?
#
loop_
_entity_poly.entity_id
_entity_poly.type
_entity_poly.pdbx_seq_one_letter_code
_entity_poly.pdbx_strand_id
1 'polypeptide(L)'
;MTFQMNAGAVRRFAKAMRFGAWLQSITDRMTPAPFRLVQIGSAYWQSKALYVAAKLDLATVLGTATLTASALASRVDANEDALGRLMRLLAAMGIFEETAPMVFRNNKLSRCLTRDDPKSVRAMILMHNSETMSRPWFEQLEAGIRSGTPPFQL
;
A
#
# COMPACT_ATOMS: atom_id res chain seq x y z
N MET A 1 -33.84 4.23 -7.06
CA MET A 1 -33.08 5.34 -7.66
C MET A 1 -31.63 4.88 -7.84
N THR A 2 -31.10 4.94 -9.06
CA THR A 2 -29.78 4.37 -9.38
C THR A 2 -28.72 5.47 -9.25
N PHE A 3 -27.90 5.42 -8.21
CA PHE A 3 -26.84 6.42 -7.91
C PHE A 3 -25.64 6.39 -8.89
N GLN A 4 -25.73 5.68 -10.02
CA GLN A 4 -24.65 5.62 -11.01
C GLN A 4 -24.82 6.70 -12.08
N MET A 5 -24.20 7.85 -11.85
CA MET A 5 -24.19 8.97 -12.80
C MET A 5 -23.45 8.65 -14.12
N ASN A 6 -22.71 7.53 -14.23
CA ASN A 6 -21.85 7.21 -15.38
C ASN A 6 -21.80 5.71 -15.74
N ALA A 7 -22.96 5.06 -15.94
CA ALA A 7 -23.05 3.63 -16.24
C ALA A 7 -22.20 3.19 -17.46
N GLY A 8 -22.06 4.03 -18.49
CA GLY A 8 -21.24 3.76 -19.68
C GLY A 8 -19.74 3.71 -19.38
N ALA A 9 -19.22 4.67 -18.61
CA ALA A 9 -17.82 4.71 -18.21
C ALA A 9 -17.48 3.53 -17.29
N VAL A 10 -18.38 3.17 -16.37
CA VAL A 10 -18.22 2.01 -15.49
C VAL A 10 -18.18 0.72 -16.29
N ARG A 11 -19.04 0.54 -17.30
CA ARG A 11 -19.01 -0.66 -18.17
C ARG A 11 -17.70 -0.76 -18.97
N ARG A 12 -17.16 0.36 -19.44
CA ARG A 12 -15.87 0.39 -20.15
C ARG A 12 -14.71 0.05 -19.22
N PHE A 13 -14.67 0.65 -18.03
CA PHE A 13 -13.68 0.31 -17.00
C PHE A 13 -13.78 -1.16 -16.57
N ALA A 14 -14.99 -1.69 -16.38
CA ALA A 14 -15.20 -3.09 -16.03
C ALA A 14 -14.69 -4.04 -17.13
N LYS A 15 -14.91 -3.73 -18.41
CA LYS A 15 -14.33 -4.51 -19.52
C LYS A 15 -12.80 -4.46 -19.52
N ALA A 16 -12.21 -3.29 -19.30
CA ALA A 16 -10.76 -3.13 -19.19
C ALA A 16 -10.19 -3.90 -17.98
N MET A 17 -10.85 -3.85 -16.83
CA MET A 17 -10.47 -4.61 -15.64
C MET A 17 -10.61 -6.12 -15.84
N ARG A 18 -11.64 -6.59 -16.54
CA ARG A 18 -11.79 -8.02 -16.89
C ARG A 18 -10.66 -8.49 -17.82
N PHE A 19 -10.28 -7.67 -18.79
CA PHE A 19 -9.14 -7.95 -19.65
C PHE A 19 -7.82 -7.94 -18.86
N GLY A 20 -7.63 -6.95 -17.96
CA GLY A 20 -6.48 -6.90 -17.06
C GLY A 20 -6.41 -8.10 -16.12
N ALA A 21 -7.52 -8.50 -15.52
CA ALA A 21 -7.61 -9.69 -14.67
C ALA A 21 -7.31 -10.98 -15.47
N TRP A 22 -7.75 -11.05 -16.73
CA TRP A 22 -7.38 -12.15 -17.62
C TRP A 22 -5.87 -12.16 -17.91
N LEU A 23 -5.25 -11.02 -18.21
CA LEU A 23 -3.80 -10.91 -18.36
C LEU A 23 -3.05 -11.31 -17.08
N GLN A 24 -3.49 -10.84 -15.91
CA GLN A 24 -2.91 -11.25 -14.62
C GLN A 24 -3.07 -12.75 -14.38
N SER A 25 -4.19 -13.36 -14.79
CA SER A 25 -4.38 -14.80 -14.66
C SER A 25 -3.40 -15.62 -15.50
N ILE A 26 -2.89 -15.07 -16.61
CA ILE A 26 -1.82 -15.71 -17.40
C ILE A 26 -0.52 -15.66 -16.61
N THR A 27 -0.17 -14.51 -16.04
CA THR A 27 1.01 -14.37 -15.17
C THR A 27 0.92 -15.29 -13.95
N ASP A 28 -0.24 -15.38 -13.30
CA ASP A 28 -0.46 -16.29 -12.17
C ASP A 28 -0.35 -17.77 -12.58
N ARG A 29 -0.78 -18.13 -13.80
CA ARG A 29 -0.60 -19.49 -14.36
C ARG A 29 0.86 -19.79 -14.75
N MET A 30 1.62 -18.77 -15.10
CA MET A 30 3.04 -18.90 -15.49
C MET A 30 3.99 -18.81 -14.29
N THR A 31 3.55 -18.24 -13.17
CA THR A 31 4.33 -18.18 -11.93
C THR A 31 4.34 -19.56 -11.29
N PRO A 32 5.51 -20.22 -11.10
CA PRO A 32 5.53 -21.53 -10.47
C PRO A 32 4.93 -21.45 -9.06
N ALA A 33 4.14 -22.46 -8.69
CA ALA A 33 3.36 -22.45 -7.45
C ALA A 33 4.17 -22.07 -6.19
N PRO A 34 5.43 -22.52 -5.99
CA PRO A 34 6.25 -22.09 -4.85
C PRO A 34 6.47 -20.58 -4.80
N PHE A 35 6.74 -19.95 -5.95
CA PHE A 35 6.90 -18.49 -6.02
C PHE A 35 5.61 -17.77 -5.67
N ARG A 36 4.45 -18.30 -6.09
CA ARG A 36 3.18 -17.67 -5.75
C ARG A 36 2.87 -17.76 -4.25
N LEU A 37 3.16 -18.89 -3.61
CA LEU A 37 3.01 -19.05 -2.16
C LEU A 37 3.91 -18.07 -1.40
N VAL A 38 5.17 -17.94 -1.80
CA VAL A 38 6.10 -16.95 -1.21
C VAL A 38 5.63 -15.52 -1.45
N GLN A 39 5.14 -15.20 -2.65
CA GLN A 39 4.60 -13.88 -2.97
C GLN A 39 3.44 -13.49 -2.04
N ILE A 40 2.51 -14.42 -1.79
CA ILE A 40 1.38 -14.18 -0.88
C ILE A 40 1.88 -14.06 0.57
N GLY A 41 2.71 -15.02 1.01
CA GLY A 41 3.24 -15.06 2.38
C GLY A 41 4.14 -13.87 2.73
N SER A 42 4.68 -13.17 1.73
CA SER A 42 5.54 -12.00 1.89
C SER A 42 4.80 -10.66 1.76
N ALA A 43 3.54 -10.64 1.36
CA ALA A 43 2.79 -9.39 1.15
C ALA A 43 2.60 -8.56 2.44
N TYR A 44 2.72 -9.17 3.62
CA TYR A 44 2.53 -8.48 4.90
C TYR A 44 3.58 -7.37 5.14
N TRP A 45 4.85 -7.59 4.79
CA TRP A 45 5.89 -6.57 5.01
C TRP A 45 5.75 -5.39 4.05
N GLN A 46 5.21 -5.62 2.84
CA GLN A 46 4.86 -4.57 1.89
C GLN A 46 3.76 -3.67 2.46
N SER A 47 2.70 -4.29 2.98
CA SER A 47 1.61 -3.58 3.67
C SER A 47 2.13 -2.77 4.86
N LYS A 48 3.02 -3.36 5.67
CA LYS A 48 3.60 -2.68 6.83
C LYS A 48 4.49 -1.50 6.44
N ALA A 49 5.31 -1.64 5.39
CA ALA A 49 6.14 -0.55 4.88
C ALA A 49 5.29 0.64 4.40
N LEU A 50 4.22 0.36 3.64
CA LEU A 50 3.26 1.38 3.21
C LEU A 50 2.56 2.05 4.40
N TYR A 51 2.18 1.28 5.42
CA TYR A 51 1.63 1.82 6.66
C TYR A 51 2.59 2.77 7.37
N VAL A 52 3.88 2.43 7.48
CA VAL A 52 4.89 3.30 8.11
C VAL A 52 5.04 4.61 7.33
N ALA A 53 5.11 4.56 6.00
CA ALA A 53 5.17 5.76 5.18
C ALA A 53 3.93 6.66 5.32
N ALA A 54 2.74 6.06 5.42
CA ALA A 54 1.51 6.79 5.69
C ALA A 54 1.51 7.40 7.10
N LYS A 55 2.00 6.66 8.11
CA LYS A 55 2.07 7.12 9.51
C LYS A 55 3.03 8.31 9.66
N LEU A 56 4.19 8.26 9.02
CA LEU A 56 5.17 9.35 8.94
C LEU A 56 4.73 10.51 8.02
N ASP A 57 3.58 10.39 7.35
CA ASP A 57 2.99 11.40 6.47
C ASP A 57 3.90 11.83 5.31
N LEU A 58 4.73 10.90 4.81
CA LEU A 58 5.80 11.19 3.83
C LEU A 58 5.27 11.84 2.55
N ALA A 59 4.11 11.39 2.05
CA ALA A 59 3.49 11.95 0.85
C ALA A 59 3.04 13.40 1.06
N THR A 60 2.55 13.76 2.25
CA THR A 60 2.19 15.14 2.57
C THR A 60 3.45 16.01 2.69
N VAL A 61 4.49 15.51 3.37
CA VAL A 61 5.76 16.23 3.55
C VAL A 61 6.50 16.46 2.22
N LEU A 62 6.43 15.50 1.30
CA LEU A 62 6.93 15.67 -0.07
C LEU A 62 6.13 16.73 -0.83
N GLY A 63 4.80 16.75 -0.71
CA GLY A 63 3.94 17.68 -1.42
C GLY A 63 4.22 17.68 -2.93
N THR A 64 4.59 18.84 -3.48
CA THR A 64 5.03 19.00 -4.87
C THR A 64 6.55 19.00 -5.05
N ALA A 65 7.30 18.90 -3.96
CA ALA A 65 8.76 18.97 -3.98
C ALA A 65 9.40 17.63 -4.33
N THR A 66 10.66 17.72 -4.76
CA THR A 66 11.60 16.61 -4.88
C THR A 66 12.64 16.78 -3.77
N LEU A 67 12.83 15.78 -2.92
CA LEU A 67 13.66 15.89 -1.71
C LEU A 67 14.68 14.76 -1.61
N THR A 68 15.84 15.05 -1.05
CA THR A 68 16.78 14.01 -0.64
C THR A 68 16.25 13.22 0.56
N ALA A 69 16.74 12.00 0.76
CA ALA A 69 16.44 11.19 1.94
C ALA A 69 16.76 11.96 3.23
N SER A 70 17.91 12.63 3.28
CA SER A 70 18.33 13.48 4.40
C SER A 70 17.28 14.57 4.71
N ALA A 71 16.90 15.36 3.70
CA ALA A 71 15.94 16.45 3.88
C ALA A 71 14.55 15.96 4.28
N LEU A 72 14.11 14.82 3.74
CA LEU A 72 12.84 14.20 4.12
C LEU A 72 12.89 13.68 5.55
N ALA A 73 13.99 13.02 5.93
CA ALA A 73 14.21 12.45 7.26
C ALA A 73 14.22 13.52 8.35
N SER A 74 14.89 14.64 8.11
CA SER A 74 14.88 15.78 9.05
C SER A 74 13.47 16.35 9.27
N ARG A 75 12.59 16.30 8.26
CA ARG A 75 11.22 16.84 8.37
C ARG A 75 10.27 15.94 9.14
N VAL A 76 10.58 14.65 9.26
CA VAL A 76 9.73 13.66 9.93
C VAL A 76 10.39 13.06 11.16
N ASP A 77 11.49 13.66 11.61
CA ASP A 77 12.31 13.21 12.74
C ASP A 77 12.65 11.71 12.65
N ALA A 78 13.21 11.31 11.50
CA ALA A 78 13.62 9.94 11.23
C ALA A 78 15.12 9.84 10.95
N ASN A 79 15.65 8.62 11.10
CA ASN A 79 17.00 8.31 10.66
C ASN A 79 17.06 8.30 9.12
N GLU A 80 18.05 9.00 8.55
CA GLU A 80 18.23 9.16 7.11
C GLU A 80 18.39 7.82 6.36
N ASP A 81 19.30 6.96 6.81
CA ASP A 81 19.59 5.69 6.14
C ASP A 81 18.36 4.76 6.17
N ALA A 82 17.74 4.63 7.35
CA ALA A 82 16.55 3.79 7.51
C ALA A 82 15.38 4.31 6.66
N LEU A 83 15.14 5.61 6.65
CA LEU A 83 14.08 6.21 5.83
C LEU A 83 14.37 6.05 4.34
N GLY A 84 15.62 6.23 3.93
CA GLY A 84 16.05 6.04 2.55
C GLY A 84 15.83 4.61 2.06
N ARG A 85 16.14 3.60 2.89
CA ARG A 85 15.85 2.19 2.59
C ARG A 85 14.35 1.91 2.44
N LEU A 86 13.52 2.50 3.30
CA LEU A 86 12.06 2.42 3.19
C LEU A 86 11.57 3.07 1.88
N MET A 87 12.04 4.28 1.58
CA MET A 87 11.65 5.02 0.38
C MET A 87 12.09 4.31 -0.90
N ARG A 88 13.30 3.72 -0.93
CA ARG A 88 13.76 2.87 -2.04
C ARG A 88 12.87 1.66 -2.25
N LEU A 89 12.49 0.97 -1.18
CA LEU A 89 11.56 -0.15 -1.29
C LEU A 89 10.22 0.29 -1.90
N LEU A 90 9.64 1.38 -1.39
CA LEU A 90 8.35 1.87 -1.87
C LEU A 90 8.43 2.47 -3.29
N ALA A 91 9.58 3.02 -3.68
CA ALA A 91 9.85 3.45 -5.05
C ALA A 91 9.98 2.26 -6.00
N ALA A 92 10.65 1.18 -5.59
CA ALA A 92 10.72 -0.07 -6.35
C ALA A 92 9.34 -0.72 -6.54
N MET A 93 8.41 -0.50 -5.59
CA MET A 93 7.00 -0.90 -5.71
C MET A 93 6.15 0.09 -6.53
N GLY A 94 6.72 1.20 -7.01
CA GLY A 94 6.03 2.24 -7.78
C GLY A 94 5.13 3.17 -6.95
N ILE A 95 5.21 3.14 -5.62
CA ILE A 95 4.40 3.98 -4.72
C ILE A 95 4.95 5.41 -4.70
N PHE A 96 6.27 5.57 -4.61
CA PHE A 96 6.97 6.83 -4.80
C PHE A 96 7.85 6.75 -6.04
N GLU A 97 8.53 7.84 -6.39
CA GLU A 97 9.52 7.86 -7.46
C GLU A 97 10.87 8.30 -6.91
N GLU A 98 11.93 7.54 -7.21
CA GLU A 98 13.32 7.92 -6.96
C GLU A 98 13.89 8.53 -8.24
N THR A 99 14.07 9.86 -8.27
CA THR A 99 14.48 10.59 -9.48
C THR A 99 15.99 10.61 -9.68
N ALA A 100 16.73 10.42 -8.60
CA ALA A 100 18.19 10.27 -8.54
C ALA A 100 18.51 9.49 -7.24
N PRO A 101 19.73 8.94 -7.07
CA PRO A 101 20.06 8.16 -5.88
C PRO A 101 19.69 8.90 -4.58
N MET A 102 18.79 8.30 -3.79
CA MET A 102 18.29 8.84 -2.52
C MET A 102 17.54 10.18 -2.65
N VAL A 103 16.96 10.45 -3.81
CA VAL A 103 16.15 11.65 -4.09
C VAL A 103 14.77 11.23 -4.55
N PHE A 104 13.73 11.65 -3.82
CA PHE A 104 12.38 11.15 -3.97
C PHE A 104 11.36 12.25 -4.27
N ARG A 105 10.31 11.90 -5.00
CA ARG A 105 9.12 12.74 -5.20
C ARG A 105 7.84 11.92 -5.19
N ASN A 106 6.70 12.61 -5.03
CA ASN A 106 5.38 12.03 -5.22
C ASN A 106 5.09 11.74 -6.70
N ASN A 107 4.40 10.63 -6.94
CA ASN A 107 3.81 10.27 -8.23
C ASN A 107 2.27 10.24 -8.12
N LYS A 108 1.58 9.76 -9.16
CA LYS A 108 0.10 9.67 -9.15
C LYS A 108 -0.46 8.81 -8.02
N LEU A 109 0.24 7.74 -7.61
CA LEU A 109 -0.20 6.80 -6.59
C LEU A 109 0.06 7.35 -5.17
N SER A 110 1.27 7.86 -4.90
CA SER A 110 1.62 8.43 -3.58
C SER A 110 0.82 9.68 -3.23
N ARG A 111 0.35 10.47 -4.23
CA ARG A 111 -0.56 11.61 -3.97
C ARG A 111 -1.85 11.20 -3.26
N CYS A 112 -2.34 9.97 -3.48
CA CYS A 112 -3.50 9.44 -2.75
C CYS A 112 -3.19 9.12 -1.28
N LEU A 113 -1.96 9.32 -0.80
CA LEU A 113 -1.57 9.22 0.60
C LEU A 113 -1.45 10.58 1.28
N THR A 114 -1.52 11.68 0.53
CA THR A 114 -1.49 13.04 1.09
C THR A 114 -2.75 13.29 1.92
N ARG A 115 -2.62 14.01 3.03
CA ARG A 115 -3.73 14.30 3.96
C ARG A 115 -4.83 15.15 3.32
N ASP A 116 -4.44 16.09 2.46
CA ASP A 116 -5.33 17.12 1.90
C ASP A 116 -5.97 16.71 0.57
N ASP A 117 -5.65 15.52 0.03
CA ASP A 117 -6.27 15.04 -1.20
C ASP A 117 -7.70 14.53 -0.91
N PRO A 118 -8.75 15.03 -1.60
CA PRO A 118 -10.12 14.52 -1.43
C PRO A 118 -10.28 13.02 -1.72
N LYS A 119 -9.34 12.41 -2.45
CA LYS A 119 -9.27 10.98 -2.77
C LYS A 119 -8.26 10.26 -1.88
N SER A 120 -7.81 10.87 -0.79
CA SER A 120 -6.86 10.27 0.12
C SER A 120 -7.38 8.96 0.69
N VAL A 121 -6.57 7.91 0.55
CA VAL A 121 -6.80 6.60 1.17
C VAL A 121 -5.92 6.41 2.40
N ARG A 122 -5.20 7.45 2.85
CA ARG A 122 -4.29 7.39 4.00
C ARG A 122 -4.96 6.81 5.25
N ALA A 123 -6.17 7.28 5.57
CA ALA A 123 -6.93 6.79 6.72
C ALA A 123 -7.23 5.29 6.62
N MET A 124 -7.58 4.79 5.43
CA MET A 124 -7.79 3.36 5.19
C MET A 124 -6.51 2.56 5.36
N ILE A 125 -5.37 3.04 4.86
CA ILE A 125 -4.07 2.38 5.03
C ILE A 125 -3.69 2.29 6.51
N LEU A 126 -3.89 3.38 7.27
CA LEU A 126 -3.66 3.40 8.71
C LEU A 126 -4.58 2.43 9.45
N MET A 127 -5.85 2.34 9.05
CA MET A 127 -6.83 1.42 9.63
C MET A 127 -6.40 -0.05 9.47
N HIS A 128 -5.97 -0.48 8.28
CA HIS A 128 -5.63 -1.90 8.02
C HIS A 128 -4.49 -2.43 8.89
N ASN A 129 -3.61 -1.56 9.38
CA ASN A 129 -2.45 -1.91 10.19
C ASN A 129 -2.54 -1.34 11.61
N SER A 130 -3.71 -0.83 12.02
CA SER A 130 -3.99 -0.48 13.41
C SER A 130 -3.99 -1.74 14.25
N GLU A 131 -3.62 -1.63 15.52
CA GLU A 131 -3.53 -2.79 16.41
C GLU A 131 -4.85 -3.58 16.45
N THR A 132 -5.98 -2.88 16.61
CA THR A 132 -7.32 -3.47 16.64
C THR A 132 -7.65 -4.25 15.38
N MET A 133 -7.19 -3.79 14.21
CA MET A 133 -7.45 -4.48 12.96
C MET A 133 -6.44 -5.59 12.67
N SER A 134 -5.16 -5.39 13.00
CA SER A 134 -4.10 -6.33 12.63
C SER A 134 -3.98 -7.51 13.59
N ARG A 135 -4.11 -7.27 14.89
CA ARG A 135 -3.85 -8.28 15.93
C ARG A 135 -4.68 -9.56 15.75
N PRO A 136 -5.99 -9.50 15.44
CA PRO A 136 -6.79 -10.70 15.21
C PRO A 136 -6.26 -11.58 14.07
N TRP A 137 -5.71 -10.99 13.02
CA TRP A 137 -5.15 -11.74 11.88
C TRP A 137 -3.80 -12.37 12.19
N PHE A 138 -2.94 -11.67 12.95
CA PHE A 138 -1.57 -12.13 13.20
C PHE A 138 -1.44 -13.05 14.42
N GLU A 139 -2.27 -12.85 15.45
CA GLU A 139 -2.10 -13.53 16.74
C GLU A 139 -3.23 -14.52 17.06
N GLN A 140 -4.47 -14.22 16.64
CA GLN A 140 -5.66 -14.95 17.12
C GLN A 140 -6.30 -15.86 16.08
N LEU A 141 -5.97 -15.69 14.80
CA LEU A 141 -6.63 -16.40 13.69
C LEU A 141 -6.57 -17.93 13.84
N GLU A 142 -5.42 -18.47 14.19
CA GLU A 142 -5.25 -19.91 14.37
C GLU A 142 -6.10 -20.45 15.54
N ALA A 143 -6.10 -19.75 16.67
CA ALA A 143 -6.92 -20.11 17.83
C ALA A 143 -8.42 -20.03 17.50
N GLY A 144 -8.85 -18.99 16.79
CA GLY A 144 -10.24 -18.82 16.35
C GLY A 144 -10.71 -19.91 15.40
N ILE A 145 -9.85 -20.33 14.46
CA ILE A 145 -10.16 -21.47 13.56
C ILE A 145 -10.33 -22.76 14.36
N ARG A 146 -9.47 -23.00 15.36
CA ARG A 146 -9.55 -24.20 16.21
C ARG A 146 -10.79 -24.23 17.10
N SER A 147 -11.19 -23.07 17.63
CA SER A 147 -12.33 -22.96 18.56
C SER A 147 -13.67 -22.73 17.88
N GLY A 148 -13.68 -22.29 16.62
CA GLY A 148 -14.87 -21.82 15.92
C GLY A 148 -15.29 -20.38 16.27
N THR A 149 -14.48 -19.66 17.05
CA THR A 149 -14.74 -18.28 17.46
C THR A 149 -14.13 -17.29 16.46
N PRO A 150 -14.86 -16.25 16.01
CA PRO A 150 -14.26 -15.17 15.21
C PRO A 150 -13.05 -14.56 15.93
N PRO A 151 -11.89 -14.38 15.26
CA PRO A 151 -10.65 -13.96 15.93
C PRO A 151 -10.77 -12.60 16.61
N PHE A 152 -11.64 -11.71 16.12
CA PHE A 152 -11.94 -10.41 16.74
C PHE A 152 -12.66 -10.50 18.10
N GLN A 153 -13.09 -11.69 18.52
CA GLN A 153 -13.77 -11.95 19.80
C GLN A 153 -12.86 -12.68 20.81
N LEU A 154 -11.61 -12.97 20.44
CA LEU A 154 -10.58 -13.54 21.30
C LEU A 154 -9.70 -12.44 21.91
#